data_AF-A0A965PPH0-F1
#
_entry.id   AF-A0A965PPH0-F1
#
_cell.length_a   1.000
_cell.length_b   1.000
_cell.length_c   1.000
_cell.angle_alpha   90.00
_cell.angle_beta   90.00
_cell.angle_gamma   90.00
#
_symmetry.space_group_name_H-M   'P 1'
#
loop_
_entity.id
_entity.type
_entity.pdbx_description
1 polymer ?
#
loop_
_entity_poly.entity_id
_entity_poly.type
_entity_poly.pdbx_seq_one_letter_code
_entity_poly.pdbx_strand_id
1 'polypeptide(L)'
;MQIATMSMLRDGDFFFVLARTQEGDLRLQGIEADRIGDPFRTYTSLNLIGGIHINQETGAPDGYDVYLRTFGNAYMFQATIPANQVFHLYDPLRIDQYRGVTAFCTAINDATDIYEIVQMEKMAAKIASSQGGIIKRTNNNASDLANLTNDLDSNNQTIKIESIEPGRITYLEPGEEMQFPDSPNRPGNGFQEFHKILLRNICMGVGIPYSFAVDPSADNQGRF
;
A
#
# COMPACT_ATOMS: atom_id res chain seq x y z
N MET A 1 25.79 2.03 4.50
CA MET A 1 25.56 2.17 3.05
C MET A 1 24.19 1.65 2.64
N GLN A 2 23.82 0.40 2.97
CA GLN A 2 22.51 -0.16 2.57
C GLN A 2 21.31 0.73 2.92
N ILE A 3 21.26 1.31 4.14
CA ILE A 3 20.17 2.21 4.55
C ILE A 3 20.07 3.42 3.62
N ALA A 4 21.19 4.06 3.27
CA ALA A 4 21.20 5.24 2.41
C ALA A 4 20.68 4.92 1.00
N THR A 5 21.10 3.79 0.42
CA THR A 5 20.60 3.36 -0.89
C THR A 5 19.11 3.02 -0.84
N MET A 6 18.65 2.32 0.20
CA MET A 6 17.23 2.00 0.37
C MET A 6 16.38 3.26 0.58
N SER A 7 16.85 4.22 1.37
CA SER A 7 16.18 5.50 1.57
C SER A 7 16.14 6.31 0.28
N MET A 8 17.23 6.36 -0.49
CA MET A 8 17.25 7.03 -1.80
C MET A 8 16.23 6.39 -2.76
N LEU A 9 16.15 5.05 -2.83
CA LEU A 9 15.16 4.38 -3.69
C LEU A 9 13.72 4.61 -3.21
N ARG A 10 13.48 4.60 -1.89
CA ARG A 10 12.16 4.76 -1.27
C ARG A 10 11.66 6.20 -1.36
N ASP A 11 12.48 7.16 -0.97
CA ASP A 11 12.09 8.56 -0.76
C ASP A 11 12.58 9.50 -1.87
N GLY A 12 13.55 9.05 -2.68
CA GLY A 12 14.17 9.80 -3.77
C GLY A 12 15.59 10.27 -3.47
N ASP A 13 15.86 10.69 -2.24
CA ASP A 13 17.18 11.18 -1.81
C ASP A 13 17.56 10.75 -0.39
N PHE A 14 18.85 10.91 -0.08
CA PHE A 14 19.41 10.71 1.24
C PHE A 14 20.59 11.65 1.46
N PHE A 15 20.78 12.14 2.69
CA PHE A 15 21.80 13.13 2.98
C PHE A 15 22.79 12.57 3.99
N PHE A 16 24.08 12.73 3.73
CA PHE A 16 25.12 12.52 4.73
C PHE A 16 25.68 13.86 5.18
N VAL A 17 25.77 14.05 6.48
CA VAL A 17 26.30 15.26 7.09
C VAL A 17 27.57 14.93 7.83
N LEU A 18 28.60 15.75 7.64
CA LEU A 18 29.80 15.73 8.48
C LEU A 18 29.48 16.38 9.82
N ALA A 19 29.26 15.55 10.83
CA ALA A 19 28.99 15.98 12.20
C ALA A 19 30.24 15.84 13.06
N ARG A 20 30.39 16.71 14.06
CA ARG A 20 31.40 16.58 15.11
C ARG A 20 30.75 16.21 16.43
N THR A 21 31.35 15.27 17.15
CA THR A 21 30.92 14.96 18.52
C THR A 21 31.30 16.11 19.45
N GLN A 22 30.77 16.11 20.69
CA GLN A 22 31.19 17.06 21.72
C GLN A 22 32.69 16.99 22.03
N GLU A 23 33.31 15.84 21.77
CA GLU A 23 34.73 15.56 21.95
C GLU A 23 35.59 15.96 20.73
N GLY A 24 34.96 16.40 19.63
CA GLY A 24 35.62 16.89 18.42
C GLY A 24 35.83 15.88 17.29
N ASP A 25 35.50 14.60 17.52
CA ASP A 25 35.62 13.54 16.52
C ASP A 25 34.70 13.78 15.33
N LEU A 26 35.24 13.57 14.12
CA LEU A 26 34.45 13.58 12.89
C LEU A 26 33.64 12.29 12.75
N ARG A 27 32.34 12.44 12.54
CA ARG A 27 31.39 11.36 12.30
C ARG A 27 30.53 11.70 11.09
N LEU A 28 30.07 10.65 10.39
CA LEU A 28 29.10 10.80 9.32
C LEU A 28 27.71 10.53 9.90
N GLN A 29 26.82 11.52 9.82
CA GLN A 29 25.44 11.39 10.22
C GLN A 29 24.55 11.24 8.98
N GLY A 30 23.71 10.21 8.97
CA GLY A 30 22.66 10.09 7.96
C GLY A 30 21.44 10.94 8.32
N ILE A 31 20.87 11.61 7.32
CA ILE A 31 19.62 12.35 7.42
C ILE A 31 18.70 11.87 6.30
N GLU A 32 17.49 11.45 6.69
CA GLU A 32 16.45 10.99 5.75
C GLU A 32 15.80 12.17 5.01
N ALA A 33 15.27 11.89 3.81
CA ALA A 33 14.73 12.86 2.86
C ALA A 33 13.67 13.80 3.43
N ASP A 34 12.75 13.25 4.22
CA ASP A 34 11.62 13.94 4.83
C ASP A 34 12.02 14.92 5.95
N ARG A 35 13.23 14.77 6.49
CA ARG A 35 13.82 15.73 7.43
C ARG A 35 14.43 16.93 6.73
N ILE A 36 14.62 16.87 5.41
CA ILE A 36 15.02 18.01 4.60
C ILE A 36 13.79 18.58 3.93
N GLY A 37 13.47 19.84 4.17
CA GLY A 37 12.29 20.43 3.54
C GLY A 37 11.96 21.80 4.08
N ASP A 38 10.80 22.30 3.66
CA ASP A 38 10.23 23.57 4.09
C ASP A 38 8.74 23.40 4.44
N PRO A 39 8.40 22.51 5.40
CA PRO A 39 7.02 22.05 5.66
C PRO A 39 5.99 23.14 5.98
N PHE A 40 6.43 24.34 6.35
CA PHE A 40 5.56 25.46 6.74
C PHE A 40 5.53 26.59 5.71
N ARG A 41 6.26 26.49 4.59
CA ARG A 41 6.25 27.55 3.59
C ARG A 41 5.07 27.40 2.64
N THR A 42 4.32 28.49 2.51
CA THR A 42 3.18 28.62 1.60
C THR A 42 3.58 29.27 0.27
N TYR A 43 4.80 29.79 0.16
CA TYR A 43 5.29 30.50 -1.03
C TYR A 43 6.60 29.91 -1.51
N THR A 44 6.69 29.68 -2.82
CA THR A 44 7.91 29.25 -3.49
C THR A 44 8.86 30.44 -3.65
N SER A 45 10.08 30.33 -3.12
CA SER A 45 11.17 31.24 -3.43
C SER A 45 12.13 30.55 -4.38
N LEU A 46 12.66 31.26 -5.38
CA LEU A 46 13.66 30.66 -6.28
C LEU A 46 14.92 30.19 -5.53
N ASN A 47 15.21 30.81 -4.38
CA ASN A 47 16.43 30.58 -3.60
C ASN A 47 16.30 29.44 -2.58
N LEU A 48 15.10 28.86 -2.41
CA LEU A 48 14.89 27.70 -1.54
C LEU A 48 13.90 26.75 -2.22
N ILE A 49 14.40 25.58 -2.61
CA ILE A 49 13.59 24.55 -3.28
C ILE A 49 13.63 23.28 -2.44
N GLY A 50 12.49 22.91 -1.85
CA GLY A 50 12.34 21.70 -1.06
C GLY A 50 13.36 21.61 0.08
N GLY A 51 13.59 22.71 0.81
CA GLY A 51 14.58 22.77 1.89
C GLY A 51 16.04 22.92 1.46
N ILE A 52 16.34 23.12 0.17
CA ILE A 52 17.70 23.35 -0.33
C ILE A 52 17.85 24.82 -0.73
N HIS A 53 18.78 25.52 -0.09
CA HIS A 53 19.13 26.90 -0.43
C HIS A 53 19.99 26.90 -1.68
N ILE A 54 19.64 27.72 -2.66
CA ILE A 54 20.27 27.73 -3.98
C ILE A 54 20.79 29.12 -4.32
N ASN A 55 22.05 29.16 -4.71
CA ASN A 55 22.69 30.34 -5.26
C ASN A 55 22.11 30.64 -6.65
N GLN A 56 21.43 31.79 -6.80
CA GLN A 56 20.75 32.14 -8.06
C GLN A 56 21.72 32.45 -9.22
N GLU A 57 22.97 32.82 -8.93
CA GLU A 57 23.95 33.14 -9.97
C GLU A 57 24.60 31.88 -10.55
N THR A 58 24.75 30.83 -9.73
CA THR A 58 25.48 29.61 -10.10
C THR A 58 24.61 28.37 -10.21
N GLY A 59 23.41 28.36 -9.62
CA GLY A 59 22.57 27.17 -9.46
C GLY A 59 23.08 26.16 -8.43
N ALA A 60 24.16 26.47 -7.70
CA ALA A 60 24.73 25.55 -6.73
C ALA A 60 23.95 25.57 -5.40
N PRO A 61 23.83 24.42 -4.70
CA PRO A 61 23.33 24.40 -3.33
C PRO A 61 24.27 25.14 -2.37
N ASP A 62 23.73 26.05 -1.58
CA ASP A 62 24.44 26.79 -0.52
C ASP A 62 24.22 26.15 0.86
N GLY A 63 23.08 25.50 1.08
CA GLY A 63 22.74 24.86 2.35
C GLY A 63 21.45 24.07 2.35
N TYR A 64 21.22 23.34 3.43
CA TYR A 64 20.11 22.40 3.59
C TYR A 64 19.40 22.65 4.93
N ASP A 65 18.09 22.87 4.88
CA ASP A 65 17.26 23.04 6.07
C ASP A 65 16.88 21.67 6.64
N VAL A 66 17.36 21.39 7.85
CA VAL A 66 17.12 20.14 8.56
C VAL A 66 16.06 20.34 9.64
N TYR A 67 15.11 19.42 9.70
CA TYR A 67 14.06 19.35 10.70
C TYR A 67 14.23 18.13 11.61
N LEU A 68 13.77 18.24 12.86
CA LEU A 68 13.64 17.15 13.81
C LEU A 68 12.24 16.55 13.71
N ARG A 69 12.15 15.22 13.72
CA ARG A 69 10.89 14.51 13.95
C ARG A 69 10.62 14.47 15.46
N THR A 70 9.51 15.07 15.87
CA THR A 70 9.04 15.00 17.26
C THR A 70 8.22 13.72 17.49
N PHE A 71 8.08 13.29 18.74
CA PHE A 71 7.24 12.14 19.09
C PHE A 71 5.77 12.28 18.65
N GLY A 72 5.28 13.52 18.47
CA GLY A 72 3.95 13.82 17.95
C GLY A 72 3.85 13.84 16.43
N ASN A 73 4.86 13.32 15.71
CA ASN A 73 4.94 13.34 14.25
C ASN A 73 4.90 14.75 13.62
N ALA A 74 5.31 15.77 14.38
CA ALA A 74 5.52 17.12 13.88
C ALA A 74 7.00 17.36 13.55
N TYR A 75 7.25 18.19 12.54
CA TYR A 75 8.58 18.63 12.15
C TYR A 75 8.91 19.95 12.82
N MET A 76 10.05 20.01 13.53
CA MET A 76 10.57 21.23 14.14
C MET A 76 11.88 21.62 13.48
N PHE A 77 12.02 22.88 13.07
CA PHE A 77 13.26 23.36 12.46
C PHE A 77 14.44 23.15 13.41
N GLN A 78 15.50 22.51 12.92
CA GLN A 78 16.68 22.20 13.71
C GLN A 78 17.81 23.19 13.41
N ALA A 79 18.22 23.23 12.14
CA ALA A 79 19.34 24.05 11.68
C ALA A 79 19.40 24.05 10.15
N THR A 80 20.03 25.08 9.59
CA THR A 80 20.51 25.07 8.20
C THR A 80 21.97 24.63 8.20
N ILE A 81 22.28 23.58 7.44
CA ILE A 81 23.63 23.04 7.32
C ILE A 81 24.24 23.54 6.00
N PRO A 82 25.46 24.11 6.01
CA PRO A 82 26.10 24.58 4.79
C PRO A 82 26.41 23.41 3.85
N ALA A 83 26.29 23.64 2.54
CA ALA A 83 26.43 22.58 1.54
C ALA A 83 27.82 21.90 1.54
N ASN A 84 28.87 22.60 1.97
CA ASN A 84 30.22 22.03 2.12
C ASN A 84 30.33 20.93 3.19
N GLN A 85 29.32 20.75 4.03
CA GLN A 85 29.24 19.70 5.05
C GLN A 85 28.26 18.57 4.68
N VAL A 86 27.59 18.67 3.54
CA VAL A 86 26.53 17.75 3.12
C VAL A 86 26.93 17.01 1.85
N PHE A 87 26.80 15.69 1.87
CA PHE A 87 26.81 14.86 0.67
C PHE A 87 25.37 14.46 0.36
N HIS A 88 24.83 15.01 -0.72
CA HIS A 88 23.50 14.71 -1.19
C HIS A 88 23.54 13.50 -2.14
N LEU A 89 22.98 12.37 -1.69
CA LEU A 89 22.88 11.14 -2.47
C LEU A 89 21.49 11.08 -3.13
N TYR A 90 21.45 11.23 -4.45
CA TYR A 90 20.23 11.14 -5.25
C TYR A 90 20.56 10.87 -6.73
N ASP A 91 19.54 10.53 -7.52
CA ASP A 91 19.64 10.27 -8.96
C ASP A 91 18.75 11.25 -9.76
N PRO A 92 19.31 12.34 -10.32
CA PRO A 92 18.54 13.35 -11.05
C PRO A 92 18.15 12.89 -12.46
N LEU A 93 16.88 13.09 -12.84
CA LEU A 93 16.39 12.90 -14.21
C LEU A 93 16.53 14.16 -15.07
N ARG A 94 16.74 15.33 -14.45
CA ARG A 94 16.92 16.63 -15.10
C ARG A 94 18.08 17.37 -14.46
N ILE A 95 18.76 18.22 -15.25
CA ILE A 95 19.94 18.96 -14.81
C ILE A 95 19.62 19.90 -13.62
N ASP A 96 18.47 20.57 -13.64
CA ASP A 96 18.05 21.50 -12.57
C ASP A 96 17.17 20.85 -11.49
N GLN A 97 17.34 19.54 -11.28
CA GLN A 97 16.61 18.80 -10.25
C GLN A 97 17.38 18.82 -8.93
N TYR A 98 16.83 19.51 -7.94
CA TYR A 98 17.45 19.65 -6.62
C TYR A 98 17.05 18.56 -5.61
N ARG A 99 15.91 17.89 -5.81
CA ARG A 99 15.42 16.81 -4.94
C ARG A 99 15.29 15.52 -5.73
N GLY A 100 15.60 14.41 -5.09
CA GLY A 100 15.43 13.09 -5.68
C GLY A 100 13.95 12.74 -5.88
N VAL A 101 13.68 11.88 -6.86
CA VAL A 101 12.36 11.28 -7.07
C VAL A 101 12.48 9.79 -6.77
N THR A 102 11.55 9.28 -5.98
CA THR A 102 11.51 7.85 -5.63
C THR A 102 11.50 6.96 -6.87
N ALA A 103 12.23 5.86 -6.81
CA ALA A 103 12.26 4.87 -7.90
C ALA A 103 10.87 4.24 -8.12
N PHE A 104 9.98 4.33 -7.13
CA PHE A 104 8.62 3.80 -7.19
C PHE A 104 7.59 4.80 -7.75
N CYS A 105 8.02 6.00 -8.19
CA CYS A 105 7.11 7.08 -8.57
C CYS A 105 6.11 6.67 -9.67
N THR A 106 6.57 5.89 -10.65
CA THR A 106 5.74 5.41 -11.76
C THR A 106 4.90 4.18 -11.40
N ALA A 107 5.32 3.41 -10.40
CA ALA A 107 4.71 2.15 -10.00
C ALA A 107 3.74 2.27 -8.82
N ILE A 108 3.70 3.42 -8.13
CA ILE A 108 2.97 3.57 -6.87
C ILE A 108 1.45 3.37 -7.01
N ASN A 109 0.87 3.83 -8.12
CA ASN A 109 -0.55 3.68 -8.39
C ASN A 109 -0.88 2.20 -8.67
N ASP A 110 -0.12 1.55 -9.57
CA ASP A 110 -0.29 0.12 -9.85
C ASP A 110 -0.10 -0.74 -8.57
N ALA A 111 0.86 -0.38 -7.72
CA ALA A 111 1.08 -1.06 -6.44
C ALA A 111 -0.09 -0.90 -5.47
N THR A 112 -0.70 0.29 -5.44
CA THR A 112 -1.89 0.56 -4.63
C THR A 112 -3.08 -0.22 -5.14
N ASP A 113 -3.31 -0.22 -6.45
CA ASP A 113 -4.39 -0.96 -7.09
C ASP A 113 -4.26 -2.47 -6.87
N ILE A 114 -3.07 -3.05 -7.02
CA ILE A 114 -2.84 -4.47 -6.70
C ILE A 114 -3.21 -4.75 -5.25
N TYR A 115 -2.77 -3.90 -4.31
CA TYR A 115 -3.04 -4.10 -2.90
C TYR A 115 -4.55 -4.13 -2.64
N GLU A 116 -5.29 -3.13 -3.13
CA GLU A 116 -6.74 -3.03 -2.96
C GLU A 116 -7.49 -4.19 -3.60
N ILE A 117 -7.15 -4.52 -4.86
CA ILE A 117 -7.80 -5.61 -5.61
C ILE A 117 -7.60 -6.96 -4.91
N VAL A 118 -6.39 -7.22 -4.39
CA VAL A 118 -6.11 -8.42 -3.60
C VAL A 118 -6.93 -8.46 -2.31
N GLN A 119 -7.12 -7.32 -1.62
CA GLN A 119 -7.97 -7.28 -0.42
C GLN A 119 -9.44 -7.52 -0.76
N MET A 120 -9.94 -6.93 -1.84
CA MET A 120 -11.32 -7.11 -2.30
C MET A 120 -11.58 -8.57 -2.70
N GLU A 121 -10.65 -9.21 -3.39
CA GLU A 121 -10.78 -10.63 -3.76
C GLU A 121 -10.74 -11.54 -2.51
N LYS A 122 -9.86 -11.24 -1.53
CA LYS A 122 -9.86 -11.94 -0.23
C LYS A 122 -11.18 -11.77 0.52
N MET A 123 -11.77 -10.57 0.50
CA MET A 123 -13.06 -10.30 1.12
C MET A 123 -14.20 -11.05 0.39
N ALA A 124 -14.20 -11.02 -0.94
CA ALA A 124 -15.16 -11.76 -1.75
C ALA A 124 -15.09 -13.27 -1.49
N ALA A 125 -13.87 -13.84 -1.39
CA ALA A 125 -13.67 -15.24 -1.04
C ALA A 125 -14.22 -15.59 0.35
N LYS A 126 -14.05 -14.70 1.34
CA LYS A 126 -14.66 -14.86 2.68
C LYS A 126 -16.18 -14.82 2.62
N ILE A 127 -16.77 -13.86 1.91
CA ILE A 127 -18.24 -13.74 1.76
C ILE A 127 -18.81 -14.97 1.05
N ALA A 128 -18.16 -15.43 -0.03
CA ALA A 128 -18.56 -16.63 -0.74
C ALA A 128 -18.49 -17.87 0.16
N SER A 129 -17.49 -17.96 1.04
CA SER A 129 -17.37 -19.05 2.02
C SER A 129 -18.41 -18.96 3.15
N SER A 130 -18.89 -17.76 3.48
CA SER A 130 -19.89 -17.52 4.54
C SER A 130 -21.34 -17.69 4.07
N GLN A 131 -21.58 -18.46 3.00
CA GLN A 131 -22.88 -18.52 2.37
C GLN A 131 -23.94 -19.16 3.29
N GLY A 132 -25.04 -18.43 3.49
CA GLY A 132 -26.28 -18.95 4.05
C GLY A 132 -27.16 -19.54 2.93
N GLY A 133 -27.73 -20.72 3.16
CA GLY A 133 -28.77 -21.30 2.31
C GLY A 133 -30.08 -20.54 2.42
N ILE A 134 -30.81 -20.45 1.30
CA ILE A 134 -32.15 -19.88 1.23
C ILE A 134 -33.15 -21.02 1.16
N ILE A 135 -34.11 -21.06 2.09
CA ILE A 135 -35.22 -22.01 2.05
C ILE A 135 -36.36 -21.35 1.27
N LYS A 136 -36.73 -21.94 0.13
CA LYS A 136 -37.90 -21.54 -0.66
C LYS A 136 -39.08 -22.45 -0.29
N ARG A 137 -40.20 -21.85 0.11
CA ARG A 137 -41.45 -22.56 0.39
C ARG A 137 -42.44 -22.33 -0.75
N THR A 138 -43.06 -23.40 -1.24
CA THR A 138 -43.94 -23.35 -2.43
C THR A 138 -45.39 -23.00 -2.08
N ASN A 139 -45.76 -23.01 -0.80
CA ASN A 139 -47.13 -22.74 -0.35
C ASN A 139 -47.34 -21.24 -0.12
N ASN A 140 -48.20 -20.62 -0.94
CA ASN A 140 -48.28 -19.16 -1.08
C ASN A 140 -49.60 -18.63 -0.51
N ASN A 141 -49.64 -18.42 0.81
CA ASN A 141 -50.64 -17.58 1.47
C ASN A 141 -49.96 -16.33 2.02
N ALA A 142 -50.40 -15.14 1.56
CA ALA A 142 -49.82 -13.85 1.98
C ALA A 142 -49.95 -13.57 3.49
N SER A 143 -50.81 -14.30 4.20
CA SER A 143 -50.98 -14.24 5.65
C SER A 143 -49.86 -14.95 6.43
N ASP A 144 -49.13 -15.90 5.83
CA ASP A 144 -48.09 -16.68 6.51
C ASP A 144 -46.75 -15.94 6.55
N LEU A 145 -46.51 -15.02 5.61
CA LEU A 145 -45.25 -14.26 5.55
C LEU A 145 -45.13 -13.21 6.68
N ALA A 146 -46.27 -12.75 7.23
CA ALA A 146 -46.31 -11.76 8.30
C ALA A 146 -45.99 -12.33 9.70
N ASN A 147 -45.95 -13.66 9.86
CA ASN A 147 -45.78 -14.35 11.14
C ASN A 147 -44.39 -15.02 11.31
N LEU A 148 -43.43 -14.75 10.43
CA LEU A 148 -42.12 -15.42 10.43
C LEU A 148 -41.28 -15.23 11.72
N THR A 149 -41.62 -14.29 12.59
CA THR A 149 -40.92 -14.10 13.87
C THR A 149 -41.56 -14.85 15.04
N ASN A 150 -42.78 -15.38 14.86
CA ASN A 150 -43.63 -15.87 15.94
C ASN A 150 -44.26 -17.25 15.69
N ASP A 151 -43.94 -17.90 14.58
CA ASP A 151 -44.43 -19.25 14.34
C ASP A 151 -43.84 -20.21 15.37
N LEU A 152 -44.61 -21.19 15.85
CA LEU A 152 -44.18 -22.17 16.84
C LEU A 152 -44.20 -23.57 16.19
N ASP A 153 -43.16 -24.39 16.38
CA ASP A 153 -43.18 -25.83 16.04
C ASP A 153 -44.30 -26.55 16.82
N SER A 154 -44.66 -27.76 16.40
CA SER A 154 -45.55 -28.76 17.01
C SER A 154 -45.44 -28.90 18.54
N ASN A 155 -44.30 -28.50 19.12
CA ASN A 155 -44.03 -28.45 20.56
C ASN A 155 -44.14 -27.05 21.20
N ASN A 156 -44.81 -26.11 20.53
CA ASN A 156 -45.02 -24.72 20.97
C ASN A 156 -43.72 -23.90 21.18
N GLN A 157 -42.68 -24.16 20.37
CA GLN A 157 -41.37 -23.48 20.41
C GLN A 157 -41.20 -22.57 19.20
N THR A 158 -40.76 -21.32 19.38
CA THR A 158 -40.55 -20.38 18.26
C THR A 158 -39.67 -20.99 17.17
N ILE A 159 -40.20 -21.08 15.95
CA ILE A 159 -39.47 -21.43 14.73
C ILE A 159 -38.34 -20.42 14.63
N LYS A 160 -37.17 -20.89 15.02
CA LYS A 160 -35.96 -20.10 15.03
C LYS A 160 -35.63 -19.78 13.58
N ILE A 161 -35.26 -18.53 13.32
CA ILE A 161 -34.33 -18.24 12.23
C ILE A 161 -33.09 -19.07 12.55
N GLU A 162 -32.98 -20.27 11.97
CA GLU A 162 -31.85 -21.14 12.24
C GLU A 162 -30.60 -20.50 11.64
N SER A 163 -29.66 -20.18 12.51
CA SER A 163 -28.33 -19.74 12.10
C SER A 163 -27.70 -20.88 11.30
N ILE A 164 -27.42 -20.62 10.03
CA ILE A 164 -26.66 -21.54 9.19
C ILE A 164 -25.20 -21.49 9.67
N GLU A 165 -24.78 -22.55 10.33
CA GLU A 165 -23.38 -22.80 10.64
C GLU A 165 -22.72 -23.50 9.43
N PRO A 166 -21.50 -23.09 9.03
CA PRO A 166 -20.79 -23.73 7.92
C PRO A 166 -20.64 -25.24 8.16
N GLY A 167 -21.21 -26.06 7.27
CA GLY A 167 -21.05 -27.53 7.30
C GLY A 167 -22.17 -28.33 7.99
N ARG A 168 -23.27 -27.70 8.44
CA ARG A 168 -24.44 -28.40 8.99
C ARG A 168 -25.63 -28.31 8.02
N ILE A 169 -26.24 -29.45 7.70
CA ILE A 169 -27.49 -29.52 6.93
C ILE A 169 -28.65 -29.55 7.93
N THR A 170 -29.54 -28.57 7.86
CA THR A 170 -30.81 -28.54 8.63
C THR A 170 -31.90 -29.34 7.88
N TYR A 171 -32.81 -29.96 8.62
CA TYR A 171 -33.96 -30.70 8.07
C TYR A 171 -34.96 -29.76 7.35
N LEU A 172 -35.53 -30.23 6.23
CA LEU A 172 -36.53 -29.50 5.44
C LEU A 172 -37.91 -30.11 5.61
N GLU A 173 -38.96 -29.28 5.67
CA GLU A 173 -40.34 -29.77 5.70
C GLU A 173 -40.84 -30.18 4.30
N PRO A 174 -41.86 -31.06 4.18
CA PRO A 174 -42.42 -31.44 2.88
C PRO A 174 -42.95 -30.23 2.11
N GLY A 175 -42.35 -29.93 0.95
CA GLY A 175 -42.71 -28.78 0.09
C GLY A 175 -41.74 -27.60 0.15
N GLU A 176 -40.68 -27.70 0.94
CA GLU A 176 -39.56 -26.75 1.00
C GLU A 176 -38.38 -27.21 0.15
N GLU A 177 -37.78 -26.27 -0.56
CA GLU A 177 -36.58 -26.48 -1.37
C GLU A 177 -35.44 -25.59 -0.84
N MET A 178 -34.32 -26.20 -0.46
CA MET A 178 -33.11 -25.47 -0.12
C MET A 178 -32.33 -25.18 -1.39
N GLN A 179 -32.14 -23.90 -1.69
CA GLN A 179 -31.26 -23.46 -2.75
C GLN A 179 -30.03 -22.78 -2.14
N PHE A 180 -28.85 -23.31 -2.45
CA PHE A 180 -27.63 -22.56 -2.29
C PHE A 180 -27.56 -21.57 -3.44
N PRO A 181 -27.43 -20.25 -3.19
CA PRO A 181 -27.14 -19.33 -4.26
C PRO A 181 -25.81 -19.79 -4.91
N ASP A 182 -25.75 -19.79 -6.24
CA ASP A 182 -24.53 -20.16 -6.97
C ASP A 182 -23.38 -19.32 -6.42
N SER A 183 -22.47 -19.97 -5.68
CA SER A 183 -21.23 -19.34 -5.26
C SER A 183 -20.49 -18.92 -6.52
N PRO A 184 -20.23 -17.62 -6.74
CA PRO A 184 -19.42 -17.23 -7.88
C PRO A 184 -18.07 -17.94 -7.74
N ASN A 185 -17.65 -18.62 -8.81
CA ASN A 185 -16.39 -19.35 -8.86
C ASN A 185 -15.26 -18.31 -8.70
N ARG A 186 -14.74 -18.20 -7.47
CA ARG A 186 -13.76 -17.19 -7.06
C ARG A 186 -12.50 -17.91 -6.55
N PRO A 187 -11.30 -17.49 -6.98
CA PRO A 187 -11.02 -16.36 -7.86
C PRO A 187 -11.40 -16.63 -9.32
N GLY A 188 -11.86 -15.58 -10.00
CA GLY A 188 -12.20 -15.67 -11.42
C GLY A 188 -10.96 -16.03 -12.25
N ASN A 189 -11.14 -16.81 -13.32
CA ASN A 189 -10.04 -17.31 -14.17
C ASN A 189 -9.10 -16.21 -14.70
N GLY A 190 -9.59 -14.97 -14.86
CA GLY A 190 -8.80 -13.83 -15.33
C GLY A 190 -7.98 -13.11 -14.26
N PHE A 191 -8.20 -13.38 -12.97
CA PHE A 191 -7.54 -12.67 -11.86
C PHE A 191 -6.03 -12.86 -11.89
N GLN A 192 -5.57 -14.09 -12.14
CA GLN A 192 -4.13 -14.40 -12.19
C GLN A 192 -3.41 -13.67 -13.33
N GLU A 193 -4.01 -13.62 -14.52
CA GLU A 193 -3.40 -12.93 -15.67
C GLU A 193 -3.38 -11.41 -15.47
N PHE A 194 -4.46 -10.85 -14.94
CA PHE A 194 -4.50 -9.42 -14.61
C PHE A 194 -3.49 -9.06 -13.51
N HIS A 195 -3.37 -9.88 -12.46
CA HIS A 195 -2.37 -9.69 -11.41
C HIS A 195 -0.93 -9.76 -11.95
N LYS A 196 -0.66 -10.65 -12.92
CA LYS A 196 0.65 -10.70 -13.60
C LYS A 196 0.93 -9.43 -14.41
N ILE A 197 -0.08 -8.87 -15.10
CA ILE A 197 0.07 -7.61 -15.86
C ILE A 197 0.43 -6.46 -14.93
N LEU A 198 -0.31 -6.28 -13.83
CA LEU A 198 -0.02 -5.22 -12.87
C LEU A 198 1.37 -5.38 -12.25
N LEU A 199 1.76 -6.60 -11.88
CA LEU A 199 3.09 -6.85 -11.32
C LEU A 199 4.20 -6.55 -12.34
N ARG A 200 3.98 -6.80 -13.64
CA ARG A 200 4.90 -6.39 -14.71
C ARG A 200 5.02 -4.88 -14.82
N ASN A 201 3.93 -4.13 -14.70
CA ASN A 201 3.98 -2.67 -14.72
C ASN A 201 4.82 -2.11 -13.56
N ILE A 202 4.66 -2.66 -12.36
CA ILE A 202 5.48 -2.29 -11.20
C ILE A 202 6.96 -2.60 -11.46
N CYS A 203 7.26 -3.80 -11.95
CA CYS A 203 8.63 -4.19 -12.31
C CYS A 203 9.26 -3.25 -13.35
N MET A 204 8.50 -2.87 -14.39
CA MET A 204 8.94 -1.88 -15.39
C MET A 204 9.17 -0.50 -14.76
N GLY A 205 8.33 -0.07 -13.84
CA GLY A 205 8.46 1.21 -13.16
C GLY A 205 9.74 1.31 -12.31
N VAL A 206 10.15 0.22 -11.67
CA VAL A 206 11.36 0.14 -10.85
C VAL A 206 12.61 -0.21 -11.70
N GLY A 207 12.44 -0.63 -12.95
CA GLY A 207 13.54 -1.02 -13.84
C GLY A 207 14.11 -2.42 -13.56
N ILE A 208 13.31 -3.32 -12.97
CA ILE A 208 13.72 -4.70 -12.65
C ILE A 208 12.98 -5.67 -13.59
N PRO A 209 13.65 -6.67 -14.19
CA PRO A 209 12.97 -7.69 -14.97
C PRO A 209 11.95 -8.48 -14.13
N TYR A 210 10.76 -8.73 -14.71
CA TYR A 210 9.70 -9.50 -14.05
C TYR A 210 10.15 -10.90 -13.62
N SER A 211 10.96 -11.58 -14.45
CA SER A 211 11.53 -12.90 -14.14
C SER A 211 12.33 -12.86 -12.85
N PHE A 212 13.22 -11.88 -12.70
CA PHE A 212 14.03 -11.70 -11.50
C PHE A 212 13.18 -11.48 -10.22
N ALA A 213 12.06 -10.76 -10.32
CA ALA A 213 11.23 -10.45 -9.16
C ALA A 213 10.35 -11.63 -8.70
N VAL A 214 9.93 -12.51 -9.60
CA VAL A 214 8.93 -13.56 -9.32
C VAL A 214 9.53 -14.96 -9.30
N ASP A 215 10.47 -15.24 -10.21
CA ASP A 215 11.16 -16.53 -10.28
C ASP A 215 12.60 -16.33 -10.76
N PRO A 216 13.54 -16.07 -9.83
CA PRO A 216 14.96 -15.89 -10.16
C PRO A 216 15.57 -17.11 -10.86
N SER A 217 14.96 -18.30 -10.75
CA SER A 217 15.45 -19.53 -11.37
C SER A 217 15.11 -19.64 -12.85
N ALA A 218 14.07 -18.94 -13.31
CA ALA A 218 13.67 -18.90 -14.72
C ALA A 218 14.67 -18.12 -15.60
N ASP A 219 15.38 -17.14 -15.03
CA ASP A 219 16.37 -16.32 -15.76
C ASP A 219 17.67 -17.08 -16.08
N ASN A 220 17.92 -18.21 -15.40
CA ASN A 220 19.17 -18.97 -15.52
C ASN A 220 19.13 -20.07 -16.60
N GLN A 221 18.04 -20.18 -17.38
CA GLN A 221 17.90 -21.20 -18.43
C GLN A 221 18.29 -20.72 -19.85
N GLY A 222 18.76 -19.48 -20.00
CA GLY A 222 19.06 -18.88 -21.31
C GLY A 222 20.49 -18.34 -21.50
N ARG A 223 21.41 -18.57 -20.56
CA ARG A 223 22.79 -18.05 -20.64
C ARG A 223 23.82 -19.13 -20.33
N PHE A 224 24.28 -19.80 -21.38
CA PHE A 224 25.61 -20.41 -21.51
C PHE A 224 26.28 -19.81 -22.74
#